data_AF-A0A2Z6IB37-F1
#
_entry.id   AF-A0A2Z6IB37-F1
#
_cell.length_a   1.000
_cell.length_b   1.000
_cell.length_c   1.000
_cell.angle_alpha   90.00
_cell.angle_beta   90.00
_cell.angle_gamma   90.00
#
_symmetry.space_group_name_H-M   'P 1'
#
loop_
_entity.id
_entity.type
_entity.pdbx_description
1 polymer ?
#
loop_
_entity_poly.entity_id
_entity_poly.type
_entity_poly.pdbx_seq_one_letter_code
_entity_poly.pdbx_strand_id
1 'polypeptide(L)'
;MRMFTITLKRTVALLAFVAAGAATAATATWTVTFEGPGGHSNGNYGNVNAVHAGARAVMELTRTAPDAVIAGMKGGNSVNSIASDCTFTVTATGDDKAIAAAKQAVDAAVQNAVKAENDFRGVKAGDTVRGAPAEIRATVK
;
A
#
# COMPACT_ATOMS: atom_id res chain seq x y z
N MET A 1 -11.99 45.42 71.65
CA MET A 1 -13.14 44.82 70.94
C MET A 1 -13.16 45.31 69.50
N ARG A 2 -12.66 44.51 68.56
CA ARG A 2 -13.06 44.51 67.14
C ARG A 2 -12.57 43.19 66.54
N MET A 3 -13.55 42.30 66.43
CA MET A 3 -13.49 40.91 66.01
C MET A 3 -13.17 40.86 64.52
N PHE A 4 -12.04 40.27 64.13
CA PHE A 4 -11.76 39.92 62.74
C PHE A 4 -12.08 38.45 62.53
N THR A 5 -13.22 38.20 61.88
CA THR A 5 -13.75 36.88 61.57
C THR A 5 -12.94 36.24 60.45
N ILE A 6 -12.31 35.10 60.76
CA ILE A 6 -11.64 34.21 59.81
C ILE A 6 -12.72 33.55 58.93
N THR A 7 -12.72 33.82 57.62
CA THR A 7 -13.55 33.09 56.66
C THR A 7 -12.65 32.16 55.85
N LEU A 8 -12.58 30.91 56.28
CA LEU A 8 -11.87 29.82 55.60
C LEU A 8 -12.64 29.44 54.33
N LYS A 9 -12.24 29.97 53.17
CA LYS A 9 -12.78 29.52 51.88
C LYS A 9 -12.19 28.14 51.56
N ARG A 10 -13.01 27.09 51.77
CA ARG A 10 -12.76 25.74 51.26
C ARG A 10 -12.83 25.77 49.73
N THR A 11 -11.69 25.89 49.06
CA THR A 11 -11.58 25.66 47.62
C THR A 11 -11.47 24.16 47.39
N VAL A 12 -12.53 23.55 46.88
CA VAL A 12 -12.56 22.16 46.41
C VAL A 12 -11.73 22.10 45.14
N ALA A 13 -10.70 21.26 45.13
CA ALA A 13 -9.90 20.95 43.95
C ALA A 13 -10.74 20.13 42.96
N LEU A 14 -11.09 20.73 41.82
CA LEU A 14 -11.71 20.01 40.71
C LEU A 14 -10.58 19.39 39.87
N LEU A 15 -10.23 18.13 40.16
CA LEU A 15 -9.41 17.31 39.27
C LEU A 15 -10.26 16.94 38.04
N ALA A 16 -10.19 17.77 37.01
CA ALA A 16 -10.66 17.39 35.68
C ALA A 16 -9.68 16.37 35.10
N PHE A 17 -9.94 15.08 35.30
CA PHE A 17 -9.33 14.02 34.50
C PHE A 17 -9.88 14.16 33.07
N VAL A 18 -9.18 14.91 32.22
CA VAL A 18 -9.37 14.81 30.78
C VAL A 18 -8.87 13.44 30.39
N ALA A 19 -9.79 12.50 30.20
CA ALA A 19 -9.49 11.28 29.47
C ALA A 19 -9.11 11.70 28.05
N ALA A 20 -7.81 11.91 27.81
CA ALA A 20 -7.27 11.88 26.46
C ALA A 20 -7.58 10.47 25.95
N GLY A 21 -8.63 10.34 25.14
CA GLY A 21 -8.96 9.09 24.48
C GLY A 21 -7.70 8.66 23.74
N ALA A 22 -7.07 7.58 24.20
CA ALA A 22 -5.97 6.99 23.48
C ALA A 22 -6.54 6.59 22.11
N ALA A 23 -6.15 7.30 21.05
CA ALA A 23 -6.44 6.87 19.70
C ALA A 23 -5.83 5.49 19.55
N THR A 24 -6.66 4.45 19.56
CA THR A 24 -6.21 3.09 19.33
C THR A 24 -5.77 3.05 17.89
N ALA A 25 -4.46 2.90 17.64
CA ALA A 25 -3.96 2.72 16.29
C ALA A 25 -4.65 1.50 15.67
N ALA A 26 -5.33 1.71 14.56
CA ALA A 26 -5.89 0.65 13.74
C ALA A 26 -4.80 0.14 12.77
N THR A 27 -4.97 -1.09 12.28
CA THR A 27 -4.08 -1.69 11.27
C THR A 27 -4.92 -2.17 10.09
N ALA A 28 -4.47 -1.86 8.89
CA ALA A 28 -5.04 -2.36 7.65
C ALA A 28 -3.95 -3.05 6.82
N THR A 29 -4.29 -4.17 6.20
CA THR A 29 -3.41 -4.91 5.29
C THR A 29 -4.11 -5.12 3.97
N TRP A 30 -3.45 -4.76 2.88
CA TRP A 30 -3.91 -4.98 1.51
C TRP A 30 -3.03 -6.00 0.81
N THR A 31 -3.64 -6.92 0.08
CA THR A 31 -2.96 -7.82 -0.84
C THR A 31 -2.95 -7.18 -2.22
N VAL A 32 -1.76 -6.93 -2.74
CA VAL A 32 -1.54 -6.42 -4.09
C VAL A 32 -1.14 -7.59 -4.97
N THR A 33 -1.84 -7.77 -6.09
CA THR A 33 -1.51 -8.79 -7.09
C THR A 33 -1.43 -8.16 -8.48
N PHE A 34 -0.31 -8.36 -9.16
CA PHE A 34 -0.09 -8.06 -10.56
C PHE A 34 -0.21 -9.35 -11.38
N GLU A 35 -0.82 -9.26 -12.55
CA GLU A 35 -0.98 -10.37 -13.50
C GLU A 35 -0.63 -9.92 -14.91
N GLY A 36 0.02 -10.78 -15.67
CA GLY A 36 0.40 -10.57 -17.06
C GLY A 36 0.37 -11.89 -17.86
N PRO A 37 0.66 -11.83 -19.17
CA PRO A 37 0.60 -13.00 -20.04
C PRO A 37 1.69 -14.04 -19.78
N GLY A 38 2.77 -13.67 -19.09
CA GLY A 38 3.95 -14.51 -18.90
C GLY A 38 4.60 -14.93 -20.21
N GLY A 39 5.30 -16.06 -20.20
CA GLY A 39 5.87 -16.67 -21.40
C GLY A 39 7.27 -17.25 -21.19
N HIS A 40 7.80 -17.88 -22.24
CA HIS A 40 9.17 -18.37 -22.25
C HIS A 40 10.14 -17.17 -22.34
N SER A 41 11.09 -17.05 -21.40
CA SER A 41 11.99 -15.88 -21.29
C SER A 41 12.70 -15.47 -22.60
N ASN A 42 13.18 -16.45 -23.38
CA ASN A 42 13.80 -16.20 -24.69
C ASN A 42 12.76 -15.94 -25.81
N GLY A 43 11.89 -16.92 -26.10
CA GLY A 43 10.96 -16.85 -27.23
C GLY A 43 9.83 -15.82 -27.10
N ASN A 44 9.57 -15.32 -25.89
CA ASN A 44 8.58 -14.28 -25.62
C ASN A 44 9.23 -13.00 -25.06
N TYR A 45 10.53 -12.80 -25.32
CA TYR A 45 11.19 -11.55 -24.97
C TYR A 45 10.41 -10.35 -25.51
N GLY A 46 10.23 -9.33 -24.66
CA GLY A 46 9.42 -8.16 -24.97
C GLY A 46 8.04 -8.16 -24.30
N ASN A 47 7.54 -9.31 -23.84
CA ASN A 47 6.35 -9.33 -22.99
C ASN A 47 6.60 -8.59 -21.68
N VAL A 48 5.53 -8.03 -21.13
CA VAL A 48 5.50 -7.47 -19.79
C VAL A 48 5.75 -8.54 -18.73
N ASN A 49 6.33 -8.10 -17.61
CA ASN A 49 6.68 -8.98 -16.50
C ASN A 49 6.02 -8.50 -15.20
N ALA A 50 5.20 -9.36 -14.59
CA ALA A 50 4.45 -9.01 -13.39
C ALA A 50 5.35 -8.73 -12.17
N VAL A 51 6.49 -9.41 -12.04
CA VAL A 51 7.48 -9.13 -10.98
C VAL A 51 8.14 -7.78 -11.19
N HIS A 52 8.40 -7.37 -12.44
CA HIS A 52 8.91 -6.03 -12.71
C HIS A 52 7.89 -4.96 -12.31
N ALA A 53 6.61 -5.14 -12.66
CA ALA A 53 5.55 -4.23 -12.22
C ALA A 53 5.46 -4.18 -10.68
N GLY A 54 5.47 -5.34 -10.02
CA GLY A 54 5.50 -5.39 -8.55
C GLY A 54 6.68 -4.63 -7.95
N ALA A 55 7.90 -4.81 -8.50
CA ALA A 55 9.09 -4.10 -8.02
C ALA A 55 8.97 -2.58 -8.20
N ARG A 56 8.42 -2.10 -9.31
CA ARG A 56 8.15 -0.67 -9.52
C ARG A 56 7.19 -0.12 -8.47
N ALA A 57 6.13 -0.85 -8.14
CA ALA A 57 5.18 -0.45 -7.11
C ALA A 57 5.84 -0.37 -5.73
N VAL A 58 6.66 -1.35 -5.36
CA VAL A 58 7.41 -1.34 -4.09
C VAL A 58 8.35 -0.14 -4.01
N MET A 59 9.11 0.15 -5.07
CA MET A 59 10.01 1.30 -5.13
C MET A 59 9.28 2.65 -5.06
N GLU A 60 8.01 2.70 -5.49
CA GLU A 60 7.17 3.88 -5.33
C GLU A 60 6.61 4.02 -3.92
N LEU A 61 6.12 2.92 -3.35
CA LEU A 61 5.61 2.88 -1.98
C LEU A 61 6.65 3.28 -0.94
N THR A 62 7.93 2.93 -1.12
CA THR A 62 9.02 3.40 -0.24
C THR A 62 9.07 4.94 -0.14
N ARG A 63 8.58 5.66 -1.16
CA ARG A 63 8.57 7.13 -1.21
C ARG A 63 7.24 7.72 -0.78
N THR A 64 6.12 7.06 -1.11
CA THR A 64 4.76 7.61 -0.93
C THR A 64 4.07 7.13 0.34
N ALA A 65 4.46 5.96 0.87
CA ALA A 65 3.97 5.39 2.12
C ALA A 65 5.14 4.75 2.90
N PRO A 66 6.14 5.54 3.33
CA PRO A 66 7.38 5.03 3.91
C PRO A 66 7.19 4.23 5.20
N ASP A 67 6.10 4.48 5.93
CA ASP A 67 5.77 3.76 7.18
C ASP A 67 4.99 2.46 6.94
N ALA A 68 4.57 2.19 5.70
CA ALA A 68 3.87 0.95 5.37
C ALA A 68 4.85 -0.22 5.30
N VAL A 69 4.49 -1.33 5.94
CA VAL A 69 5.27 -2.57 5.90
C VAL A 69 4.89 -3.36 4.66
N ILE A 70 5.87 -3.59 3.78
CA ILE A 70 5.71 -4.43 2.59
C ILE A 70 6.31 -5.80 2.89
N ALA A 71 5.54 -6.87 2.66
CA ALA A 71 5.96 -8.23 3.00
C ALA A 71 5.48 -9.27 1.97
N GLY A 72 6.14 -10.43 1.98
CA GLY A 72 5.68 -11.62 1.28
C GLY A 72 5.67 -11.52 -0.25
N MET A 73 6.56 -10.71 -0.83
CA MET A 73 6.68 -10.57 -2.27
C MET A 73 7.09 -11.89 -2.92
N LYS A 74 6.26 -12.38 -3.83
CA LYS A 74 6.44 -13.60 -4.60
C LYS A 74 5.93 -13.41 -6.02
N GLY A 75 6.46 -14.15 -6.97
CA GLY A 75 5.98 -14.11 -8.34
C GLY A 75 6.85 -14.91 -9.29
N GLY A 76 6.25 -15.38 -10.38
CA GLY A 76 6.91 -16.20 -11.39
C GLY A 76 7.00 -17.69 -11.00
N ASN A 77 7.11 -18.54 -12.02
CA ASN A 77 7.01 -19.99 -11.87
C ASN A 77 8.38 -20.71 -12.02
N SER A 78 9.20 -20.30 -12.98
CA SER A 78 10.52 -20.91 -13.24
C SER A 78 11.52 -19.85 -13.69
N VAL A 79 12.82 -20.14 -13.51
CA VAL A 79 13.92 -19.23 -13.86
C VAL A 79 13.97 -18.87 -15.35
N ASN A 80 13.40 -19.72 -16.22
CA ASN A 80 13.36 -19.52 -17.65
C ASN A 80 12.02 -18.96 -18.16
N SER A 81 11.18 -18.40 -17.27
CA SER A 81 9.89 -17.83 -17.61
C SER A 81 9.80 -16.33 -17.28
N ILE A 82 9.06 -15.60 -18.11
CA ILE A 82 8.57 -14.25 -17.79
C ILE A 82 7.45 -14.42 -16.76
N ALA A 83 7.51 -13.69 -15.65
CA ALA A 83 6.55 -13.85 -14.57
C ALA A 83 5.15 -13.43 -15.01
N SER A 84 4.21 -14.36 -14.90
CA SER A 84 2.78 -14.15 -15.10
C SER A 84 2.11 -13.44 -13.94
N ASP A 85 2.72 -13.49 -12.76
CA ASP A 85 2.14 -12.99 -11.52
C ASP A 85 3.20 -12.38 -10.61
N CYS A 86 2.75 -11.46 -9.75
CA CYS A 86 3.48 -11.03 -8.57
C CYS A 86 2.49 -10.60 -7.49
N THR A 87 2.65 -11.11 -6.27
CA THR A 87 1.81 -10.77 -5.12
C THR A 87 2.67 -10.34 -3.94
N PHE A 88 2.22 -9.33 -3.20
CA PHE A 88 2.77 -8.94 -1.90
C PHE A 88 1.68 -8.31 -1.03
N THR A 89 1.96 -8.15 0.26
CA THR A 89 1.09 -7.44 1.19
C THR A 89 1.66 -6.08 1.55
N VAL A 90 0.79 -5.10 1.74
CA VAL A 90 1.13 -3.78 2.29
C VAL A 90 0.30 -3.57 3.55
N THR A 91 0.96 -3.33 4.68
CA THR A 91 0.31 -3.11 5.97
C THR A 91 0.60 -1.70 6.46
N ALA A 92 -0.45 -0.96 6.83
CA ALA A 92 -0.35 0.36 7.44
C ALA A 92 -1.00 0.34 8.83
N THR A 93 -0.42 1.08 9.77
CA THR A 93 -0.92 1.24 11.14
C THR A 93 -1.04 2.71 11.48
N GLY A 94 -2.16 3.14 12.04
CA GLY A 94 -2.42 4.54 12.38
C GLY A 94 -3.87 4.83 12.69
N ASP A 95 -4.24 6.11 12.70
CA ASP A 95 -5.64 6.51 12.73
C ASP A 95 -6.31 6.30 11.35
N ASP A 96 -7.63 6.49 11.28
CA ASP A 96 -8.40 6.30 10.04
C ASP A 96 -7.89 7.17 8.89
N LYS A 97 -7.37 8.37 9.20
CA LYS A 97 -6.82 9.29 8.20
C LYS A 97 -5.50 8.76 7.64
N ALA A 98 -4.62 8.26 8.49
CA ALA A 98 -3.36 7.65 8.08
C ALA A 98 -3.59 6.39 7.24
N ILE A 99 -4.54 5.53 7.64
CA ILE A 99 -4.92 4.34 6.87
C ILE A 99 -5.48 4.72 5.50
N ALA A 100 -6.37 5.72 5.43
CA ALA A 100 -6.93 6.19 4.16
C ALA A 100 -5.85 6.78 3.23
N ALA A 101 -4.91 7.57 3.78
CA ALA A 101 -3.78 8.10 3.02
C ALA A 101 -2.87 6.99 2.49
N ALA A 102 -2.56 5.99 3.32
CA ALA A 102 -1.78 4.82 2.90
C ALA A 102 -2.50 4.04 1.78
N LYS A 103 -3.82 3.85 1.88
CA LYS A 103 -4.59 3.19 0.81
C LYS A 103 -4.53 3.95 -0.51
N GLN A 104 -4.67 5.27 -0.48
CA GLN A 104 -4.54 6.10 -1.68
C GLN A 104 -3.13 6.00 -2.28
N ALA A 105 -2.09 5.98 -1.46
CA ALA A 105 -0.71 5.79 -1.90
C ALA A 105 -0.49 4.40 -2.53
N VAL A 106 -1.09 3.34 -1.96
CA VAL A 106 -1.08 1.99 -2.54
C VAL A 106 -1.75 1.95 -3.90
N ASP A 107 -2.96 2.50 -4.03
CA ASP A 107 -3.69 2.49 -5.29
C ASP A 107 -2.94 3.27 -6.38
N ALA A 108 -2.38 4.44 -6.05
CA ALA A 108 -1.59 5.24 -6.96
C ALA A 108 -0.30 4.53 -7.39
N ALA A 109 0.46 3.97 -6.45
CA ALA A 109 1.70 3.25 -6.75
C ALA A 109 1.46 2.03 -7.64
N VAL A 110 0.37 1.30 -7.38
CA VAL A 110 -0.03 0.14 -8.20
C VAL A 110 -0.41 0.58 -9.61
N GLN A 111 -1.23 1.62 -9.77
CA GLN A 111 -1.61 2.15 -11.09
C GLN A 111 -0.40 2.66 -11.87
N ASN A 112 0.50 3.40 -11.22
CA ASN A 112 1.72 3.91 -11.85
C ASN A 112 2.66 2.78 -12.27
N ALA A 113 2.76 1.72 -11.47
CA ALA A 113 3.57 0.55 -11.79
C ALA A 113 3.01 -0.24 -12.99
N VAL A 114 1.68 -0.44 -13.06
CA VAL A 114 1.01 -1.05 -14.21
C VAL A 114 1.33 -0.25 -15.48
N LYS A 115 1.09 1.07 -15.43
CA LYS A 115 1.36 1.97 -16.55
C LYS A 115 2.82 1.91 -16.99
N ALA A 116 3.75 2.00 -16.04
CA ALA A 116 5.18 2.03 -16.33
C ALA A 116 5.69 0.75 -16.97
N GLU A 117 5.21 -0.44 -16.57
CA GLU A 117 5.61 -1.70 -17.22
C GLU A 117 4.98 -1.86 -18.60
N ASN A 118 3.70 -1.52 -18.75
CA ASN A 118 3.01 -1.56 -20.04
C ASN A 118 3.65 -0.59 -21.05
N ASP A 119 3.93 0.65 -20.64
CA ASP A 119 4.61 1.66 -21.47
C ASP A 119 6.03 1.22 -21.83
N PHE A 120 6.79 0.68 -20.87
CA PHE A 120 8.15 0.20 -21.10
C PHE A 120 8.21 -0.91 -22.17
N ARG A 121 7.18 -1.75 -22.25
CA ARG A 121 7.05 -2.79 -23.29
C ARG A 121 6.26 -2.35 -24.51
N GLY A 122 5.74 -1.13 -24.53
CA GLY A 122 4.95 -0.59 -25.64
C GLY A 122 3.61 -1.32 -25.86
N VAL A 123 3.03 -1.92 -24.83
CA VAL A 123 1.73 -2.60 -24.91
C VAL A 123 0.62 -1.58 -25.11
N LYS A 124 -0.29 -1.84 -26.04
CA LYS A 124 -1.47 -1.03 -26.33
C LYS A 124 -2.74 -1.73 -25.85
N ALA A 125 -3.77 -0.95 -25.58
CA ALA A 125 -5.09 -1.49 -25.23
C ALA A 125 -5.60 -2.42 -26.35
N GLY A 126 -5.98 -3.63 -25.97
CA GLY A 126 -6.46 -4.67 -26.88
C GLY A 126 -5.36 -5.57 -27.45
N ASP A 127 -4.08 -5.30 -27.20
CA ASP A 127 -3.01 -6.21 -27.57
C ASP A 127 -3.17 -7.56 -26.87
N THR A 128 -2.87 -8.63 -27.58
CA THR A 128 -2.95 -9.99 -27.04
C THR A 128 -1.65 -10.74 -27.23
N VAL A 129 -1.35 -11.59 -26.25
CA VAL A 129 -0.26 -12.57 -26.27
C VAL A 129 -0.92 -13.93 -26.15
N ARG A 130 -0.86 -14.74 -27.21
CA ARG A 130 -1.42 -16.11 -27.23
C ARG A 130 -2.91 -16.16 -26.84
N GLY A 131 -3.67 -15.13 -27.22
CA GLY A 131 -5.11 -15.02 -26.94
C GLY A 131 -5.47 -14.50 -25.54
N ALA A 132 -4.49 -14.23 -24.67
CA ALA A 132 -4.68 -13.52 -23.41
C ALA A 132 -4.31 -12.04 -23.56
N PRO A 133 -4.81 -11.12 -22.71
CA PRO A 133 -4.40 -9.72 -22.78
C PRO A 133 -2.91 -9.57 -22.53
N ALA A 134 -2.24 -8.77 -23.36
CA ALA A 134 -0.80 -8.57 -23.32
C ALA A 134 -0.35 -7.66 -22.15
N GLU A 135 -1.26 -6.90 -21.59
CA GLU A 135 -1.00 -5.92 -20.53
C GLU A 135 -0.83 -6.57 -19.15
N ILE A 136 -0.05 -5.89 -18.30
CA ILE A 136 -0.14 -6.04 -16.85
C ILE A 136 -1.47 -5.46 -16.39
N ARG A 137 -2.13 -6.20 -15.50
CA ARG A 137 -3.27 -5.75 -14.70
C ARG A 137 -2.94 -5.94 -13.23
N ALA A 138 -3.61 -5.20 -12.36
CA ALA A 138 -3.40 -5.33 -10.93
C ALA A 138 -4.72 -5.28 -10.16
N THR A 139 -4.71 -5.92 -8.98
CA THR A 139 -5.78 -5.85 -8.00
C THR A 139 -5.21 -5.51 -6.63
N VAL A 140 -5.98 -4.75 -5.85
CA VAL A 140 -5.68 -4.43 -4.45
C VAL A 140 -6.89 -4.86 -3.64
N LYS A 141 -6.71 -5.84 -2.74
CA LYS A 141 -7.78 -6.42 -1.91
C LYS A 141 -7.49 -6.21 -0.43
#